data_AF-A0A7S3X4F6-F1
#
_entry.id   AF-A0A7S3X4F6-F1
#
_cell.length_a   1.000
_cell.length_b   1.000
_cell.length_c   1.000
_cell.angle_alpha   90.00
_cell.angle_beta   90.00
_cell.angle_gamma   90.00
#
_symmetry.space_group_name_H-M   'P 1'
#
loop_
_entity.id
_entity.type
_entity.pdbx_description
1 polymer ?
#
loop_
_entity_poly.entity_id
_entity_poly.type
_entity_poly.pdbx_seq_one_letter_code
_entity_poly.pdbx_strand_id
1 'polypeptide(L)'
;EKHSAAQPEELARAEAVPVVDDGGMKQTGSSSAKTYCVVLDKASGTKLGLDVDFMTERVVLPIIQITGGLAEEWNRANPGAQLCIGDSIVEVNGVKGDVAIMLEKCKNDKVLKLTLVKALAHEF
;
A
#
# COMPACT_ATOMS: atom_id res chain seq x y z
N GLU A 1 2.15 51.69 -9.16
CA GLU A 1 1.08 50.66 -9.08
C GLU A 1 1.29 49.70 -10.25
N LYS A 2 1.42 48.38 -10.13
CA LYS A 2 0.86 47.45 -9.17
C LYS A 2 1.88 46.35 -8.85
N HIS A 3 1.88 45.92 -7.59
CA HIS A 3 2.47 44.68 -7.12
C HIS A 3 1.81 43.48 -7.83
N SER A 4 2.57 42.42 -8.10
CA SER A 4 2.02 41.06 -8.03
C SER A 4 3.12 40.09 -7.59
N ALA A 5 2.99 39.63 -6.35
CA ALA A 5 3.75 38.56 -5.70
C ALA A 5 3.63 37.24 -6.50
N ALA A 6 4.66 36.36 -6.55
CA ALA A 6 4.92 35.23 -5.63
C ALA A 6 3.66 34.32 -5.46
N GLN A 7 3.63 32.99 -5.64
CA GLN A 7 4.60 31.90 -5.45
C GLN A 7 4.04 30.58 -6.09
N PRO A 8 4.81 29.47 -6.15
CA PRO A 8 4.62 28.28 -7.01
C PRO A 8 3.87 27.09 -6.38
N GLU A 9 3.57 26.09 -7.23
CA GLU A 9 3.34 24.65 -6.99
C GLU A 9 2.80 24.21 -5.61
N GLU A 10 1.51 23.91 -5.55
CA GLU A 10 0.94 23.09 -4.48
C GLU A 10 0.76 21.65 -5.00
N LEU A 11 1.83 20.86 -4.81
CA LEU A 11 1.85 19.41 -4.98
C LEU A 11 0.80 18.76 -4.06
N ALA A 12 0.10 17.78 -4.61
CA ALA A 12 -0.91 16.97 -3.93
C ALA A 12 -0.48 16.50 -2.54
N ARG A 13 -1.12 17.05 -1.50
CA ARG A 13 -1.00 16.56 -0.13
C ARG A 13 -1.86 15.30 0.02
N ALA A 14 -1.26 14.14 -0.19
CA ALA A 14 -1.84 12.86 0.23
C ALA A 14 -1.82 12.82 1.76
N GLU A 15 -2.92 13.24 2.40
CA GLU A 15 -3.10 13.09 3.83
C GLU A 15 -3.36 11.62 4.16
N ALA A 16 -2.35 10.96 4.74
CA ALA A 16 -2.55 9.71 5.45
C ALA A 16 -3.45 9.99 6.66
N VAL A 17 -4.71 9.58 6.57
CA VAL A 17 -5.68 9.73 7.66
C VAL A 17 -5.26 8.83 8.83
N PRO A 18 -4.96 9.38 10.03
CA PRO A 18 -4.77 8.55 11.20
C PRO A 18 -6.13 8.01 11.62
N VAL A 19 -6.33 6.71 11.47
CA VAL A 19 -7.47 6.01 12.05
C VAL A 19 -7.33 6.07 13.57
N VAL A 20 -8.30 6.69 14.23
CA VAL A 20 -8.37 6.78 15.70
C VAL A 20 -8.80 5.44 16.27
N ASP A 21 -8.03 4.93 17.22
CA ASP A 21 -8.28 3.68 17.97
C ASP A 21 -8.93 4.06 19.31
N ASP A 22 -10.22 3.73 19.48
CA ASP A 22 -10.94 3.83 20.76
C ASP A 22 -11.37 2.44 21.20
N GLY A 23 -10.93 2.03 22.40
CA GLY A 23 -11.47 0.87 23.10
C GLY A 23 -10.43 -0.19 23.43
N GLY A 24 -9.80 -0.06 24.60
CA GLY A 24 -8.81 -1.01 25.09
C GLY A 24 -9.32 -2.44 25.26
N MET A 25 -8.44 -3.40 24.94
CA MET A 25 -8.40 -4.73 25.55
C MET A 25 -6.96 -5.22 25.59
N LYS A 26 -6.53 -5.57 26.79
CA LYS A 26 -5.18 -5.95 27.18
C LYS A 26 -5.02 -7.46 26.98
N GLN A 27 -4.29 -7.91 25.96
CA GLN A 27 -3.93 -9.34 25.81
C GLN A 27 -2.51 -9.51 25.25
N THR A 28 -1.65 -10.06 26.12
CA THR A 28 -0.65 -11.14 25.90
C THR A 28 0.08 -11.20 24.55
N GLY A 29 1.41 -11.24 24.58
CA GLY A 29 2.31 -11.18 23.41
C GLY A 29 2.04 -12.18 22.28
N SER A 30 1.11 -11.82 21.42
CA SER A 30 0.93 -12.30 20.06
C SER A 30 1.73 -11.38 19.15
N SER A 31 2.50 -11.93 18.22
CA SER A 31 3.13 -11.15 17.16
C SER A 31 2.02 -10.56 16.29
N SER A 32 1.46 -9.41 16.70
CA SER A 32 0.40 -8.73 15.96
C SER A 32 0.99 -8.31 14.63
N ALA A 33 0.54 -8.98 13.57
CA ALA A 33 0.98 -8.69 12.22
C ALA A 33 0.65 -7.22 11.91
N LYS A 34 1.70 -6.39 11.81
CA LYS A 34 1.54 -4.95 11.59
C LYS A 34 0.94 -4.73 10.21
N THR A 35 -0.30 -4.25 10.19
CA THR A 35 -1.01 -3.91 8.95
C THR A 35 -0.77 -2.44 8.62
N TYR A 36 -0.58 -2.10 7.35
CA TYR A 36 -0.38 -0.73 6.88
C TYR A 36 -1.04 -0.53 5.51
N CYS A 37 -1.36 0.72 5.17
CA CYS A 37 -2.04 1.09 3.93
C CYS A 37 -1.09 1.78 2.96
N VAL A 38 -1.25 1.47 1.68
CA VAL A 38 -0.51 2.05 0.56
C VAL A 38 -1.49 2.49 -0.51
N VAL A 39 -1.30 3.69 -1.06
CA VAL A 39 -2.16 4.23 -2.12
C VAL A 39 -1.31 4.52 -3.35
N LEU A 40 -1.58 3.80 -4.44
CA LEU A 40 -0.85 3.94 -5.70
C LEU A 40 -1.78 4.49 -6.79
N ASP A 41 -1.36 5.54 -7.49
CA ASP A 41 -2.07 6.13 -8.61
C ASP A 41 -1.46 5.71 -9.95
N LYS A 42 -2.22 4.92 -10.72
CA LYS A 42 -1.89 4.47 -12.07
C LYS A 42 -2.41 5.41 -13.15
N ALA A 43 -3.01 6.56 -12.81
CA ALA A 43 -3.58 7.46 -13.81
C ALA A 43 -2.51 8.02 -14.76
N SER A 44 -1.27 8.13 -14.29
CA SER A 44 -0.09 8.53 -15.07
C SER A 44 0.34 7.50 -16.14
N GLY A 45 -0.24 6.30 -16.16
CA GLY A 45 0.17 5.21 -17.05
C GLY A 45 1.46 4.48 -16.62
N THR A 46 2.03 4.87 -15.48
CA THR A 46 3.19 4.21 -14.88
C THR A 46 2.83 2.80 -14.42
N LYS A 47 3.77 1.86 -14.61
CA LYS A 47 3.61 0.49 -14.13
C LYS A 47 3.63 0.47 -12.60
N LEU A 48 2.82 -0.42 -12.00
CA LEU A 48 2.82 -0.69 -10.56
C LEU A 48 4.20 -1.06 -10.02
N GLY A 49 4.90 -1.93 -10.75
CA GLY A 49 6.20 -2.46 -10.35
C GLY A 49 6.15 -3.42 -9.15
N LEU A 50 5.00 -4.08 -8.94
CA LEU A 50 4.83 -5.17 -7.98
C LEU A 50 4.57 -6.48 -8.72
N ASP A 51 5.29 -7.52 -8.32
CA ASP A 51 5.00 -8.90 -8.71
C ASP A 51 4.47 -9.64 -7.49
N VAL A 52 3.34 -10.33 -7.65
CA VAL A 52 2.64 -11.02 -6.57
C VAL A 52 2.42 -12.47 -6.90
N ASP A 53 2.51 -13.33 -5.88
CA ASP A 53 2.22 -14.75 -6.00
C ASP A 53 0.71 -14.98 -5.91
N PHE A 54 0.08 -15.30 -7.05
CA PHE A 54 -1.35 -15.58 -7.13
C PHE A 54 -1.60 -17.08 -7.01
N MET A 55 -2.30 -17.48 -5.94
CA MET A 55 -2.79 -18.84 -5.75
C MET A 55 -4.27 -18.81 -5.38
N THR A 56 -5.11 -19.52 -6.13
CA THR A 56 -6.58 -19.55 -5.95
C THR A 56 -7.04 -20.06 -4.59
N GLU A 57 -6.20 -20.84 -3.90
CA GLU A 57 -6.47 -21.38 -2.56
C GLU A 57 -6.10 -20.41 -1.43
N ARG A 58 -5.42 -19.30 -1.74
CA ARG A 58 -5.01 -18.28 -0.78
C ARG A 58 -6.00 -17.11 -0.76
N VAL A 59 -6.00 -16.40 0.36
CA VAL A 59 -6.81 -15.18 0.57
C VAL A 59 -5.99 -13.89 0.53
N VAL A 60 -4.70 -14.01 0.26
CA VAL A 60 -3.73 -12.89 0.23
C VAL A 60 -2.85 -12.99 -1.01
N LEU A 61 -2.26 -11.86 -1.41
CA LEU A 61 -1.30 -11.76 -2.51
C LEU A 61 0.08 -11.38 -1.95
N PRO A 62 0.98 -12.34 -1.71
CA PRO A 62 2.34 -12.06 -1.26
C PRO A 62 3.14 -11.34 -2.34
N ILE A 63 3.85 -10.28 -1.97
CA ILE A 63 4.79 -9.59 -2.85
C ILE A 63 6.05 -10.44 -2.95
N ILE A 64 6.33 -10.96 -4.14
CA ILE A 64 7.53 -11.76 -4.41
C ILE A 64 8.65 -10.91 -5.04
N GLN A 65 8.31 -9.80 -5.67
CA GLN A 65 9.30 -8.91 -6.27
C GLN A 65 8.79 -7.47 -6.39
N ILE A 66 9.72 -6.52 -6.25
CA ILE A 66 9.50 -5.10 -6.55
C ILE A 66 10.41 -4.75 -7.74
N THR A 67 9.81 -4.36 -8.86
CA THR A 67 10.49 -4.16 -10.15
C THR A 67 10.63 -2.68 -10.55
N GLY A 68 10.29 -1.75 -9.65
CA GLY A 68 10.38 -0.31 -9.89
C GLY A 68 9.01 0.37 -9.89
N GLY A 69 8.83 1.37 -10.76
CA GLY A 69 7.53 2.02 -10.99
C GLY A 69 6.95 2.71 -9.76
N LEU A 70 5.62 2.65 -9.64
CA LEU A 70 4.89 3.29 -8.54
C LEU A 70 5.25 2.73 -7.17
N ALA A 71 5.59 1.44 -7.08
CA ALA A 71 5.99 0.82 -5.82
C ALA A 71 7.32 1.38 -5.31
N GLU A 72 8.30 1.56 -6.19
CA GLU A 72 9.58 2.14 -5.82
C GLU A 72 9.45 3.64 -5.50
N GLU A 73 8.63 4.37 -6.26
CA GLU A 73 8.31 5.77 -5.96
C GLU A 73 7.64 5.91 -4.60
N TRP A 74 6.67 5.04 -4.28
CA TRP A 74 6.07 4.98 -2.96
C TRP A 74 7.12 4.73 -1.87
N ASN A 75 8.03 3.78 -2.08
CA ASN A 75 9.09 3.46 -1.12
C ASN A 75 10.04 4.61 -0.85
N ARG A 76 10.35 5.44 -1.86
CA ARG A 76 11.16 6.65 -1.72
C ARG A 76 10.41 7.74 -0.96
N ALA A 77 9.13 7.93 -1.24
CA ALA A 77 8.30 8.95 -0.60
C ALA A 77 7.87 8.58 0.83
N ASN A 78 7.76 7.28 1.13
CA ASN A 78 7.19 6.77 2.39
C ASN A 78 8.14 5.78 3.09
N PRO A 79 9.28 6.24 3.64
CA PRO A 79 10.25 5.37 4.32
C PRO A 79 9.68 4.63 5.54
N GLY A 80 8.64 5.15 6.19
CA GLY A 80 7.97 4.48 7.32
C GLY A 80 6.95 3.40 6.93
N ALA A 81 6.56 3.34 5.66
CA ALA A 81 5.50 2.45 5.14
C ALA A 81 5.92 1.84 3.80
N GLN A 82 7.20 1.51 3.65
CA GLN A 82 7.75 0.93 2.43
C GLN A 82 7.08 -0.41 2.12
N LEU A 83 6.85 -0.70 0.86
CA LEU A 83 6.58 -2.03 0.35
C LEU A 83 7.87 -2.84 0.38
N CYS A 84 7.81 -4.04 0.97
CA CYS A 84 8.92 -4.98 1.02
C CYS A 84 8.53 -6.32 0.37
N ILE A 85 9.52 -7.04 -0.13
CA ILE A 85 9.34 -8.44 -0.55
C ILE A 85 8.94 -9.25 0.70
N GLY A 86 7.94 -10.12 0.54
CA GLY A 86 7.32 -10.89 1.61
C GLY A 86 6.11 -10.22 2.25
N ASP A 87 5.91 -8.90 2.06
CA ASP A 87 4.68 -8.24 2.52
C ASP A 87 3.48 -8.83 1.77
N SER A 88 2.37 -9.02 2.47
CA SER A 88 1.19 -9.68 1.91
C SER A 88 0.05 -8.70 1.76
N ILE A 89 -0.44 -8.51 0.54
CA ILE A 89 -1.63 -7.70 0.28
C ILE A 89 -2.85 -8.49 0.73
N VAL A 90 -3.57 -7.96 1.70
CA VAL A 90 -4.77 -8.57 2.30
C VAL A 90 -6.07 -7.93 1.81
N GLU A 91 -6.00 -6.70 1.27
CA GLU A 91 -7.14 -5.99 0.73
C GLU A 91 -6.74 -5.05 -0.42
N VAL A 92 -7.60 -4.95 -1.44
CA VAL A 92 -7.46 -4.02 -2.57
C VAL A 92 -8.77 -3.27 -2.75
N ASN A 93 -8.77 -1.95 -2.55
CA ASN A 93 -9.96 -1.08 -2.68
C ASN A 93 -11.18 -1.60 -1.90
N GLY A 94 -10.96 -2.14 -0.69
CA GLY A 94 -12.01 -2.71 0.16
C GLY A 94 -12.38 -4.17 -0.15
N VAL A 95 -11.80 -4.77 -1.20
CA VAL A 95 -11.98 -6.19 -1.52
C VAL A 95 -10.92 -7.02 -0.81
N LYS A 96 -11.35 -8.04 -0.06
CA LYS A 96 -10.50 -9.01 0.65
C LYS A 96 -11.09 -10.40 0.56
N GLY A 97 -10.26 -11.43 0.75
CA GLY A 97 -10.71 -12.83 0.80
C GLY A 97 -10.96 -13.49 -0.56
N ASP A 98 -10.93 -12.72 -1.65
CA ASP A 98 -11.01 -13.23 -3.02
C ASP A 98 -9.86 -12.66 -3.85
N VAL A 99 -8.79 -13.44 -3.96
CA VAL A 99 -7.57 -13.04 -4.67
C VAL A 99 -7.80 -12.79 -6.15
N ALA A 100 -8.82 -13.42 -6.78
CA ALA A 100 -9.11 -13.23 -8.19
C ALA A 100 -9.69 -11.84 -8.43
N ILE A 101 -10.65 -11.43 -7.59
CA ILE A 101 -11.22 -10.08 -7.63
C ILE A 101 -10.17 -9.03 -7.22
N MET A 102 -9.35 -9.31 -6.21
CA MET A 102 -8.24 -8.42 -5.82
C MET A 102 -7.25 -8.20 -6.98
N LEU A 103 -6.89 -9.26 -7.72
CA LEU A 103 -6.00 -9.17 -8.87
C LEU A 103 -6.65 -8.38 -10.02
N GLU A 104 -7.95 -8.59 -10.26
CA GLU A 104 -8.73 -7.84 -11.25
C GLU A 104 -8.73 -6.34 -10.92
N LYS A 105 -8.92 -5.99 -9.64
CA LYS A 105 -8.84 -4.60 -9.16
C LYS A 105 -7.46 -3.99 -9.39
N CYS A 106 -6.39 -4.70 -9.04
CA CYS A 106 -5.02 -4.27 -9.32
C CYS A 106 -4.77 -3.96 -10.81
N LYS A 107 -5.42 -4.70 -11.72
CA LYS A 107 -5.30 -4.49 -13.17
C LYS A 107 -6.13 -3.33 -13.68
N ASN A 108 -7.40 -3.24 -13.28
CA ASN A 108 -8.37 -2.34 -13.89
C ASN A 108 -8.51 -0.98 -13.20
N ASP A 109 -8.34 -0.92 -11.88
CA ASP A 109 -8.55 0.32 -11.15
C ASP A 109 -7.35 1.27 -11.38
N LYS A 110 -7.66 2.56 -11.50
CA LYS A 110 -6.65 3.62 -11.65
C LYS A 110 -6.00 3.98 -10.32
N VAL A 111 -6.76 3.98 -9.24
CA VAL A 111 -6.26 4.22 -7.88
C VAL A 111 -6.36 2.92 -7.11
N LEU A 112 -5.26 2.51 -6.48
CA LEU A 112 -5.18 1.28 -5.71
C LEU A 112 -4.87 1.60 -4.26
N LYS A 113 -5.88 1.46 -3.40
CA LYS A 113 -5.71 1.43 -1.95
C LYS A 113 -5.46 -0.01 -1.53
N LEU A 114 -4.20 -0.32 -1.25
CA LEU A 114 -3.72 -1.62 -0.82
C LEU A 114 -3.59 -1.62 0.70
N THR A 115 -4.16 -2.63 1.35
CA THR A 115 -3.90 -2.93 2.75
C THR A 115 -2.94 -4.12 2.79
N LEU A 116 -1.80 -3.95 3.44
CA LEU A 116 -0.75 -4.96 3.50
C LEU A 116 -0.43 -5.33 4.93
N VAL A 117 -0.07 -6.59 5.13
CA VAL A 117 0.53 -7.08 6.36
C VAL A 117 2.04 -7.19 6.14
N LYS A 118 2.80 -6.66 7.10
CA LYS A 118 4.26 -6.78 7.08
C LYS A 118 4.70 -8.23 7.11
N ALA A 119 5.67 -8.57 6.26
CA ALA A 119 6.42 -9.81 6.40
C ALA A 119 6.91 -9.89 7.84
N LEU A 120 6.67 -11.02 8.50
CA LEU A 120 7.34 -11.29 9.76
C LEU A 120 8.82 -11.35 9.42
N ALA A 121 9.56 -10.29 9.72
CA ALA A 121 11.01 -10.29 9.64
C ALA A 121 11.47 -11.37 10.62
N HIS A 122 11.67 -12.58 10.12
CA HIS A 122 12.42 -13.58 10.85
C HIS A 122 13.87 -13.17 10.72
N GLU A 123 14.31 -12.32 11.65
CA GLU A 123 15.72 -12.02 11.87
C GLU A 123 16.45 -13.37 12.06
N PHE A 124 17.28 -13.76 11.09
CA PHE A 124 18.25 -14.84 11.23
C PHE A 124 19.63 -14.23 11.48
#